data_AF-W2UHD2-F1
#
_entry.id   AF-W2UHD2-F1
#
_cell.length_a   1.000
_cell.length_b   1.000
_cell.length_c   1.000
_cell.angle_alpha   90.00
_cell.angle_beta   90.00
_cell.angle_gamma   90.00
#
_symmetry.space_group_name_H-M   'P 1'
#
loop_
_entity.id
_entity.type
_entity.pdbx_description
1 polymer ?
#
loop_
_entity_poly.entity_id
_entity_poly.type
_entity_poly.pdbx_seq_one_letter_code
_entity_poly.pdbx_strand_id
1 'polypeptide(L)'
;MIKQIQAFLISLIIATFLVVTHTTATNLIWLHSINMPVDFQLVLATMATDLVDMNSRGAFPTIALIFVGLLIAFVSARIIALWSSIKAPYLYALAGGAALLAIVALMPMAFYNLDLIAGARTVAGRAYLVVAGLIAGYYFGSHIQKGDSNEAN
;
A
#
# COMPACT_ATOMS: atom_id res chain seq x y z
N MET A 1 -15.44 15.56 -8.68
CA MET A 1 -15.44 14.68 -7.48
C MET A 1 -15.42 13.18 -7.82
N ILE A 2 -16.31 12.65 -8.67
CA ILE A 2 -16.34 11.20 -9.02
C ILE A 2 -14.98 10.65 -9.50
N LYS A 3 -14.29 11.35 -10.40
CA LYS A 3 -12.99 10.90 -10.97
C LYS A 3 -11.88 10.81 -9.91
N GLN A 4 -11.91 11.70 -8.92
CA GLN A 4 -10.94 11.70 -7.81
C GLN A 4 -11.19 10.51 -6.87
N ILE A 5 -12.45 10.22 -6.56
CA ILE A 5 -12.83 9.04 -5.76
C ILE A 5 -12.41 7.76 -6.49
N GLN A 6 -12.66 7.66 -7.80
CA GLN A 6 -12.22 6.52 -8.61
C GLN A 6 -10.69 6.36 -8.60
N ALA A 7 -9.94 7.43 -8.82
CA ALA A 7 -8.48 7.40 -8.79
C ALA A 7 -7.95 6.96 -7.41
N PHE A 8 -8.60 7.42 -6.34
CA PHE A 8 -8.25 7.01 -4.97
C PHE A 8 -8.51 5.52 -4.74
N LEU A 9 -9.67 5.01 -5.15
CA LEU A 9 -10.00 3.59 -5.01
C LEU A 9 -9.06 2.69 -5.81
N ILE A 10 -8.66 3.12 -7.02
CA ILE A 10 -7.69 2.37 -7.82
C ILE A 10 -6.31 2.39 -7.15
N SER A 11 -5.87 3.55 -6.64
CA SER A 11 -4.63 3.67 -5.87
C SER A 11 -4.61 2.75 -4.65
N LEU A 12 -5.72 2.69 -3.92
CA LEU A 12 -5.92 1.79 -2.78
C LEU A 12 -5.83 0.32 -3.19
N ILE A 13 -6.49 -0.08 -4.29
CA ILE A 13 -6.43 -1.45 -4.82
C ILE A 13 -5.00 -1.82 -5.21
N ILE A 14 -4.28 -0.92 -5.90
CA ILE A 14 -2.88 -1.12 -6.27
C ILE A 14 -2.02 -1.33 -5.02
N ALA A 15 -2.10 -0.42 -4.04
CA ALA A 15 -1.34 -0.51 -2.81
C ALA A 15 -1.65 -1.83 -2.06
N THR A 16 -2.92 -2.16 -1.92
CA THR A 16 -3.36 -3.38 -1.22
C THR A 16 -2.87 -4.64 -1.92
N PHE A 17 -3.00 -4.70 -3.26
CA PHE A 17 -2.54 -5.83 -4.05
C PHE A 17 -1.03 -6.07 -3.89
N LEU A 18 -0.22 -5.00 -3.99
CA LEU A 18 1.24 -5.09 -3.84
C LEU A 18 1.63 -5.50 -2.41
N VAL A 19 1.00 -4.90 -1.40
CA VAL A 19 1.28 -5.18 0.01
C VAL A 19 0.95 -6.64 0.36
N VAL A 20 -0.24 -7.11 -0.01
CA VAL A 20 -0.69 -8.48 0.31
C VAL A 20 0.17 -9.50 -0.42
N THR A 21 0.36 -9.35 -1.73
CA THR A 21 1.20 -10.25 -2.54
C THR A 21 2.62 -10.36 -1.98
N HIS A 22 3.23 -9.23 -1.64
CA HIS A 22 4.59 -9.22 -1.08
C HIS A 22 4.65 -9.83 0.32
N THR A 23 3.64 -9.59 1.14
CA THR A 23 3.53 -10.15 2.49
C THR A 23 3.39 -11.67 2.45
N THR A 24 2.49 -12.19 1.60
CA THR A 24 2.30 -13.63 1.40
C THR A 24 3.56 -14.28 0.84
N ALA A 25 4.19 -13.70 -0.19
CA ALA A 25 5.44 -14.23 -0.76
C ALA A 25 6.56 -14.31 0.29
N THR A 26 6.77 -13.24 1.05
CA THR A 26 7.79 -13.21 2.11
C THR A 26 7.46 -14.22 3.22
N ASN A 27 6.18 -14.40 3.54
CA ASN A 27 5.77 -15.39 4.52
C ASN A 27 6.06 -16.81 4.04
N LEU A 28 5.72 -17.16 2.80
CA LEU A 28 5.99 -18.49 2.22
C LEU A 28 7.49 -18.79 2.12
N ILE A 29 8.31 -17.81 1.74
CA ILE A 29 9.77 -17.93 1.75
C ILE A 29 10.28 -18.21 3.16
N TRP A 30 9.72 -17.53 4.16
CA TRP A 30 10.07 -17.78 5.56
C TRP A 30 9.63 -19.18 6.03
N LEU A 31 8.41 -19.63 5.69
CA LEU A 31 7.93 -20.99 6.01
C LEU A 31 8.82 -22.05 5.35
N HIS A 32 9.25 -21.83 4.11
CA HIS A 32 10.20 -22.70 3.44
C HIS A 32 11.55 -22.75 4.17
N SER A 33 12.04 -21.60 4.67
CA SER A 33 13.32 -21.52 5.40
C SER A 33 13.34 -22.30 6.73
N ILE A 34 12.17 -22.56 7.33
CA ILE A 34 12.03 -23.35 8.56
C ILE A 34 11.66 -24.83 8.27
N ASN A 35 11.94 -25.31 7.06
CA ASN A 35 11.68 -26.69 6.59
C ASN A 35 10.19 -27.10 6.60
N MET A 36 9.25 -26.14 6.45
CA MET A 36 7.88 -26.53 6.14
C MET A 36 7.73 -26.91 4.66
N PRO A 37 6.94 -27.94 4.34
CA PRO A 37 6.68 -28.33 2.98
C PRO A 37 5.87 -27.21 2.29
N VAL A 38 6.50 -26.54 1.33
CA VAL A 38 5.88 -25.49 0.52
C VAL A 38 5.87 -25.97 -0.93
N ASP A 39 4.72 -26.47 -1.36
CA ASP A 39 4.51 -26.89 -2.75
C ASP A 39 4.07 -25.71 -3.63
N PHE A 40 4.33 -25.78 -4.94
CA PHE A 40 3.93 -24.74 -5.89
C PHE A 40 2.41 -24.49 -5.89
N GLN A 41 1.62 -25.55 -5.74
CA GLN A 41 0.15 -25.44 -5.63
C GLN A 41 -0.27 -24.69 -4.37
N LEU A 42 0.44 -24.89 -3.25
CA LEU A 42 0.21 -24.16 -2.00
C LEU A 42 0.54 -22.68 -2.17
N VAL A 43 1.63 -22.34 -2.87
CA VAL A 43 2.00 -20.95 -3.18
C VAL A 43 0.88 -20.26 -3.96
N LEU A 44 0.40 -20.87 -5.04
CA LEU A 44 -0.65 -20.26 -5.87
C LEU A 44 -1.98 -20.13 -5.11
N ALA A 45 -2.35 -21.17 -4.35
CA ALA A 45 -3.56 -21.16 -3.55
C ALA A 45 -3.51 -20.06 -2.48
N THR A 46 -2.42 -19.99 -1.71
CA THR A 46 -2.25 -18.99 -0.63
C THR A 46 -2.21 -17.56 -1.17
N MET A 47 -1.56 -17.31 -2.31
CA MET A 47 -1.58 -15.99 -2.94
C MET A 47 -2.99 -15.55 -3.35
N ALA A 48 -3.83 -16.47 -3.85
CA ALA A 48 -5.20 -16.16 -4.24
C ALA A 48 -6.12 -16.00 -3.02
N THR A 49 -6.00 -16.87 -2.03
CA THR A 49 -6.84 -16.83 -0.81
C THR A 49 -6.49 -15.65 0.07
N ASP A 50 -5.20 -15.35 0.29
CA ASP A 50 -4.76 -14.23 1.13
C ASP A 50 -5.23 -12.90 0.58
N LEU A 51 -5.35 -12.77 -0.75
CA LEU A 51 -5.88 -11.57 -1.39
C LEU A 51 -7.32 -11.26 -0.99
N VAL A 52 -8.11 -12.27 -0.65
CA VAL A 52 -9.50 -12.12 -0.19
C VAL A 52 -9.55 -12.15 1.34
N ASP A 53 -8.85 -13.10 1.96
CA ASP A 53 -8.93 -13.37 3.39
C ASP A 53 -8.25 -12.27 4.21
N MET A 54 -7.09 -11.74 3.82
CA MET A 54 -6.44 -10.62 4.53
C MET A 54 -7.22 -9.31 4.43
N ASN A 55 -8.10 -9.19 3.43
CA ASN A 55 -8.92 -8.01 3.22
C ASN A 55 -10.32 -8.11 3.85
N SER A 56 -10.85 -9.32 4.04
CA SER A 56 -12.24 -9.52 4.50
C SER A 56 -12.37 -10.29 5.83
N ARG A 57 -11.41 -11.16 6.15
CA ARG A 57 -11.47 -12.09 7.30
C ARG A 57 -10.28 -11.98 8.25
N GLY A 58 -9.27 -11.17 7.91
CA GLY A 58 -8.15 -10.89 8.80
C GLY A 58 -8.61 -10.20 10.09
N ALA A 59 -7.90 -10.44 11.19
CA ALA A 59 -8.13 -9.76 12.48
C ALA A 59 -8.12 -8.23 12.33
N PHE A 60 -7.35 -7.73 11.36
CA PHE A 60 -7.43 -6.36 10.85
C PHE A 60 -7.53 -6.38 9.32
N PRO A 61 -8.59 -5.81 8.71
CA PRO A 61 -8.70 -5.72 7.27
C PRO A 61 -7.55 -4.88 6.71
N THR A 62 -6.65 -5.50 5.95
CA THR A 62 -5.43 -4.82 5.45
C THR A 62 -5.80 -3.63 4.55
N ILE A 63 -6.84 -3.79 3.74
CA ILE A 63 -7.42 -2.72 2.92
C ILE A 63 -7.93 -1.54 3.75
N ALA A 64 -8.52 -1.76 4.93
CA ALA A 64 -9.02 -0.68 5.78
C ALA A 64 -7.86 0.12 6.38
N LEU A 65 -6.78 -0.56 6.79
CA LEU A 65 -5.58 0.09 7.29
C LEU A 65 -4.92 0.96 6.21
N ILE A 66 -4.73 0.41 5.01
CA ILE A 66 -4.15 1.14 3.87
C ILE A 66 -5.06 2.30 3.46
N PHE A 67 -6.39 2.11 3.49
CA PHE A 67 -7.37 3.16 3.22
C PHE A 67 -7.17 4.36 4.15
N VAL A 68 -7.14 4.14 5.46
CA VAL A 68 -6.97 5.21 6.45
C VAL A 68 -5.61 5.89 6.29
N GLY A 69 -4.53 5.11 6.11
CA GLY A 69 -3.19 5.66 5.92
C GLY A 69 -3.06 6.53 4.68
N LEU A 70 -3.56 6.06 3.53
CA LEU A 70 -3.56 6.82 2.28
C LEU A 70 -4.47 8.05 2.37
N LEU A 71 -5.63 7.95 3.00
CA LEU A 71 -6.56 9.07 3.14
C LEU A 71 -5.93 10.22 3.92
N ILE A 72 -5.32 9.94 5.07
CA ILE A 72 -4.62 10.95 5.88
C ILE A 72 -3.45 11.55 5.08
N ALA A 73 -2.65 10.71 4.43
CA ALA A 73 -1.47 11.16 3.68
C ALA A 73 -1.84 12.01 2.47
N PHE A 74 -2.88 11.65 1.71
CA PHE A 74 -3.30 12.40 0.53
C PHE A 74 -4.00 13.71 0.90
N VAL A 75 -4.76 13.75 2.00
CA VAL A 75 -5.28 15.02 2.53
C VAL A 75 -4.13 15.95 2.93
N SER A 76 -3.12 15.40 3.61
CA SER A 76 -1.92 16.14 4.01
C SER A 76 -1.14 16.65 2.79
N ALA A 77 -0.96 15.80 1.78
CA ALA A 77 -0.33 16.15 0.51
C ALA A 77 -1.09 17.28 -0.19
N ARG A 78 -2.42 17.24 -0.20
CA ARG A 78 -3.23 18.31 -0.79
C ARG A 78 -3.02 19.66 -0.11
N ILE A 79 -2.90 19.67 1.22
CA ILE A 79 -2.61 20.90 1.98
C ILE A 79 -1.21 21.42 1.62
N ILE A 80 -0.21 20.54 1.57
CA ILE A 80 1.17 20.90 1.19
C ILE A 80 1.24 21.40 -0.25
N ALA A 81 0.45 20.84 -1.16
CA ALA A 81 0.39 21.25 -2.56
C ALA A 81 -0.07 22.71 -2.75
N LEU A 82 -0.90 23.23 -1.84
CA LEU A 82 -1.35 24.64 -1.89
C LEU A 82 -0.19 25.62 -1.62
N TRP A 83 0.87 25.17 -0.94
CA TRP A 83 2.00 26.00 -0.51
C TRP A 83 3.27 25.70 -1.32
N SER A 84 3.22 24.73 -2.24
CA SER A 84 4.40 24.18 -2.90
C SER A 84 4.27 24.28 -4.42
N SER A 85 5.37 24.64 -5.11
CA SER A 85 5.47 24.58 -6.57
C SER A 85 5.78 23.17 -7.13
N ILE A 86 5.77 22.13 -6.29
CA ILE A 86 6.04 20.75 -6.71
C ILE A 86 4.85 20.19 -7.50
N LYS A 87 5.13 19.49 -8.62
CA LYS A 87 4.07 18.85 -9.41
C LYS A 87 3.31 17.82 -8.58
N ALA A 88 1.98 17.85 -8.66
CA ALA A 88 1.09 16.97 -7.92
C ALA A 88 1.47 15.47 -7.95
N PRO A 89 1.85 14.86 -9.10
CA PRO A 89 2.19 13.43 -9.15
C PRO A 89 3.32 13.02 -8.20
N TYR A 90 4.37 13.85 -8.06
CA TYR A 90 5.49 13.56 -7.18
C TYR A 90 5.14 13.75 -5.71
N LEU A 91 4.31 14.75 -5.40
CA LEU A 91 3.88 15.02 -4.03
C LEU A 91 2.99 13.88 -3.49
N TYR A 92 2.04 13.42 -4.30
CA TYR A 92 1.19 12.28 -3.95
C TYR A 92 1.96 10.96 -3.93
N ALA A 93 2.97 10.78 -4.79
CA ALA A 93 3.88 9.64 -4.71
C ALA A 93 4.59 9.62 -3.35
N LEU A 94 5.26 10.72 -2.96
CA LEU A 94 5.94 10.82 -1.67
C LEU A 94 4.99 10.60 -0.49
N ALA A 95 3.78 11.14 -0.55
CA ALA A 95 2.77 10.92 0.49
C ALA A 95 2.35 9.46 0.58
N GLY A 96 2.13 8.77 -0.54
CA GLY A 96 1.80 7.34 -0.56
C GLY A 96 2.94 6.47 -0.02
N GLY A 97 4.19 6.79 -0.37
CA GLY A 97 5.36 6.12 0.19
C GLY A 97 5.49 6.36 1.69
N ALA A 98 5.31 7.59 2.15
CA ALA A 98 5.33 7.94 3.57
C ALA A 98 4.20 7.26 4.36
N ALA A 99 3.01 7.11 3.77
CA ALA A 99 1.89 6.39 4.37
C ALA A 99 2.23 4.93 4.63
N LEU A 100 2.75 4.22 3.61
CA LEU A 100 3.12 2.82 3.78
C LEU A 100 4.35 2.64 4.67
N LEU A 101 5.31 3.57 4.64
CA LEU A 101 6.42 3.59 5.60
C LEU A 101 5.90 3.73 7.02
N ALA A 102 5.00 4.68 7.28
CA ALA A 102 4.39 4.88 8.58
C ALA A 102 3.63 3.63 9.04
N ILE A 103 2.82 3.01 8.17
CA ILE A 103 2.12 1.75 8.49
C ILE A 103 3.12 0.66 8.88
N VAL A 104 4.18 0.47 8.10
CA VAL A 104 5.20 -0.55 8.32
C VAL A 104 6.03 -0.32 9.58
N ALA A 105 6.30 0.95 9.93
CA ALA A 105 7.06 1.31 11.11
C ALA A 105 6.20 1.29 12.38
N LEU A 106 4.94 1.72 12.31
CA LEU A 106 4.04 1.84 13.45
C LEU A 106 3.37 0.52 13.82
N MET A 107 3.10 -0.38 12.86
CA MET A 107 2.45 -1.67 13.13
C MET A 107 3.18 -2.53 14.17
N PRO A 108 4.51 -2.77 14.05
CA PRO A 108 5.23 -3.53 15.09
C PRO A 108 5.18 -2.85 16.46
N MET A 109 5.21 -1.51 16.51
CA MET A 109 5.15 -0.77 17.77
C MET A 109 3.75 -0.77 18.41
N ALA A 110 2.69 -0.77 17.60
CA ALA A 110 1.31 -0.77 18.06
C ALA A 110 0.81 -2.16 18.52
N PHE A 111 1.40 -3.24 17.99
CA PHE A 111 0.94 -4.62 18.21
C PHE A 111 1.98 -5.52 18.87
N TYR A 112 2.78 -4.99 19.80
CA TYR A 112 3.74 -5.76 20.60
C TYR A 112 4.72 -6.62 19.76
N ASN A 113 5.20 -6.08 18.63
CA ASN A 113 6.10 -6.75 17.68
C ASN A 113 5.52 -8.00 16.99
N LEU A 114 4.20 -8.15 16.92
CA LEU A 114 3.61 -9.13 16.00
C LEU A 114 3.90 -8.70 14.56
N ASP A 115 4.59 -9.54 13.80
CA ASP A 115 4.81 -9.37 12.36
C ASP A 115 3.50 -9.62 11.59
N LEU A 116 2.54 -8.70 11.74
CA LEU A 116 1.28 -8.74 10.98
C LEU A 116 1.54 -8.62 9.47
N ILE A 117 2.62 -7.92 9.12
CA ILE A 117 3.14 -7.81 7.76
C ILE A 117 4.46 -8.57 7.74
N ALA A 118 4.43 -9.85 7.39
CA ALA A 118 5.64 -10.65 7.20
C ALA A 118 6.64 -10.00 6.22
N GLY A 119 6.15 -9.23 5.24
CA GLY A 119 6.99 -8.42 4.35
C GLY A 119 7.80 -7.32 5.06
N ALA A 120 7.41 -6.87 6.25
CA ALA A 120 8.12 -5.84 7.01
C ALA A 120 9.28 -6.38 7.88
N ARG A 121 9.47 -7.70 7.93
CA ARG A 121 10.52 -8.38 8.72
C ARG A 121 11.94 -7.99 8.30
N THR A 122 12.13 -7.69 7.01
CA THR A 122 13.44 -7.36 6.45
C THR A 122 13.47 -5.90 5.98
N VAL A 123 14.66 -5.28 6.03
CA VAL A 123 14.86 -3.92 5.50
C VAL A 123 14.48 -3.84 4.01
N ALA A 124 14.76 -4.89 3.25
CA ALA A 124 14.39 -5.00 1.84
C ALA A 124 12.87 -4.99 1.62
N GLY A 125 12.10 -5.75 2.43
CA GLY A 125 10.66 -5.77 2.29
C GLY A 125 9.99 -4.47 2.78
N ARG A 126 10.57 -3.78 3.77
CA ARG A 126 10.15 -2.40 4.11
C ARG A 126 10.35 -1.46 2.92
N ALA A 127 11.49 -1.53 2.25
CA ALA A 127 11.74 -0.73 1.05
C ALA A 127 10.75 -1.04 -0.08
N TYR A 128 10.43 -2.33 -0.31
CA TYR A 128 9.42 -2.73 -1.29
C TYR A 128 8.04 -2.12 -0.97
N LEU A 129 7.62 -2.17 0.29
CA LEU A 129 6.34 -1.61 0.73
C LEU A 129 6.31 -0.08 0.56
N VAL A 130 7.42 0.63 0.83
CA VAL A 130 7.51 2.07 0.51
C VAL A 130 7.36 2.31 -0.99
N VAL A 131 8.05 1.52 -1.83
CA VAL A 131 7.95 1.63 -3.30
C VAL A 131 6.52 1.35 -3.79
N ALA A 132 5.84 0.37 -3.21
CA ALA A 132 4.43 0.10 -3.51
C ALA A 132 3.55 1.34 -3.23
N GLY A 133 3.84 2.05 -2.14
CA GLY A 133 3.15 3.28 -1.75
C GLY A 133 3.45 4.43 -2.69
N LEU A 134 4.70 4.56 -3.13
CA LEU A 134 5.11 5.54 -4.15
C LEU A 134 4.35 5.31 -5.47
N ILE A 135 4.26 4.05 -5.93
CA ILE A 135 3.55 3.68 -7.17
C ILE A 135 2.06 4.03 -7.07
N ALA A 136 1.42 3.64 -5.97
CA ALA A 136 0.01 3.94 -5.71
C ALA A 136 -0.26 5.45 -5.65
N GLY A 137 0.60 6.20 -4.94
CA GLY A 137 0.52 7.65 -4.84
C GLY A 137 0.75 8.39 -6.16
N TYR A 138 1.70 7.91 -6.96
CA TYR A 138 1.97 8.47 -8.30
C TYR A 138 0.78 8.27 -9.25
N TYR A 139 0.15 7.09 -9.21
CA TYR A 139 -1.06 6.82 -9.99
C TYR A 139 -2.18 7.81 -9.64
N PHE A 140 -2.40 8.06 -8.34
CA PHE A 140 -3.39 9.03 -7.89
C PHE A 140 -3.09 10.46 -8.36
N GLY A 141 -1.87 10.94 -8.13
CA GLY A 141 -1.49 12.31 -8.46
C GLY A 141 -1.47 12.61 -9.97
N SER A 142 -1.13 11.63 -10.81
CA SER A 142 -1.18 11.76 -12.28
C SER A 142 -2.62 11.84 -12.83
N HIS A 143 -3.57 11.14 -12.21
CA HIS A 143 -4.98 11.15 -12.63
C HIS A 143 -5.75 12.36 -12.09
N ILE A 144 -5.28 13.00 -11.01
CA ILE A 144 -5.78 14.31 -10.57
C ILE A 144 -5.40 15.40 -11.56
N GLN A 145 -4.13 15.45 -11.99
CA GLN A 145 -3.63 16.53 -12.84
C GLN A 145 -4.31 16.56 -14.23
N LYS A 146 -4.72 15.41 -14.75
CA LYS A 146 -5.47 15.27 -16.01
C LYS A 146 -6.94 15.74 -15.89
N GLY A 147 -7.45 15.84 -14.66
CA GLY A 147 -8.77 16.39 -14.36
C GLY A 147 -8.77 17.92 -14.40
N ASP A 148 -7.77 18.55 -13.78
CA ASP A 148 -7.65 20.02 -13.73
C ASP A 148 -7.25 20.62 -15.09
N SER A 149 -6.50 19.90 -15.93
CA SER A 149 -6.11 20.38 -17.27
C SER A 149 -7.27 20.45 -18.29
N ASN A 150 -8.40 19.81 -18.00
CA ASN A 150 -9.58 19.80 -18.90
C ASN A 150 -10.62 20.88 -18.55
N GLU A 151 -10.39 21.69 -17.52
CA GLU A 151 -11.26 22.82 -17.17
C GLU A 151 -10.66 24.18 -17.59
N ALA A 152 -9.57 24.17 -18.39
CA ALA A 152 -8.86 25.35 -18.87
C ALA A 152 -8.91 25.54 -20.40
N ASN A 153 -9.84 24.90 -21.10
CA ASN A 153 -10.13 25.13 -22.53
C ASN A 153 -11.59 25.53 -22.74
#